data_AF-A0A2N1QKJ9-F1
#
_entry.id   AF-A0A2N1QKJ9-F1
#
_cell.length_a   1.000
_cell.length_b   1.000
_cell.length_c   1.000
_cell.angle_alpha   90.00
_cell.angle_beta   90.00
_cell.angle_gamma   90.00
#
_symmetry.space_group_name_H-M   'P 1'
#
loop_
_entity.id
_entity.type
_entity.pdbx_description
1 polymer ?
#
loop_
_entity_poly.entity_id
_entity_poly.type
_entity_poly.pdbx_seq_one_letter_code
_entity_poly.pdbx_strand_id
1 'polypeptide(L)'
;MKKILTSMMVFAFLFILVGCVNLDSIKSDFEEAGYTYSEDGSSWISSLLTGFEEEGISIQVHVFTRGLNTAIVLEFDAEKEMKEQLEDNDTLKGLIADLDDADLVRGNFLLIPISLTSDGKTQMIEIFNGDYNPELYAKS
;
A
#
# COMPACT_ATOMS: atom_id res chain seq x y z
N MET A 1 -1.59 43.40 25.15
CA MET A 1 -1.12 42.48 24.08
C MET A 1 -1.13 41.02 24.56
N LYS A 2 -2.28 40.51 25.04
CA LYS A 2 -2.42 39.14 25.58
C LYS A 2 -3.39 38.26 24.77
N LYS A 3 -4.07 38.83 23.76
CA LYS A 3 -5.08 38.15 22.96
C LYS A 3 -4.56 37.51 21.66
N ILE A 4 -3.29 37.79 21.30
CA ILE A 4 -2.66 37.25 20.07
C ILE A 4 -1.92 35.94 20.36
N LEU A 5 -1.52 35.70 21.61
CA LEU A 5 -0.75 34.50 22.00
C LEU A 5 -1.61 33.23 22.12
N THR A 6 -2.93 33.37 22.32
CA THR A 6 -3.84 32.22 22.44
C THR A 6 -4.38 31.74 21.09
N SER A 7 -4.28 32.56 20.03
CA SER A 7 -4.84 32.23 18.72
C SER A 7 -3.91 31.37 17.84
N MET A 8 -2.64 31.21 18.21
CA MET A 8 -1.63 30.47 17.44
C MET A 8 -1.48 29.01 17.87
N MET A 9 -2.15 28.59 18.95
CA MET A 9 -2.06 27.21 19.47
C MET A 9 -3.14 26.28 18.88
N VAL A 10 -4.18 26.83 18.24
CA VAL A 10 -5.30 26.04 17.68
C VAL A 10 -5.02 25.54 16.26
N PHE A 11 -4.06 26.12 15.54
CA PHE A 11 -3.71 25.70 14.17
C PHE A 11 -2.72 24.54 14.09
N ALA A 12 -2.13 24.12 15.22
CA ALA A 12 -1.10 23.07 15.25
C ALA A 12 -1.65 21.64 15.42
N PHE A 13 -2.98 21.47 15.59
CA PHE A 13 -3.59 20.15 15.85
C PHE A 13 -4.33 19.54 14.65
N LEU A 14 -4.29 20.15 13.46
CA LEU A 14 -5.04 19.68 12.28
C LEU A 14 -4.30 18.65 11.40
N PHE A 15 -3.07 18.25 11.72
CA PHE A 15 -2.25 17.45 10.79
C PHE A 15 -1.71 16.10 11.32
N ILE A 16 -2.24 15.54 12.41
CA ILE A 16 -1.76 14.22 12.88
C ILE A 16 -2.90 13.26 13.27
N LEU A 17 -4.01 13.32 12.55
CA LEU A 17 -4.80 12.12 12.33
C LEU A 17 -4.13 11.37 11.17
N VAL A 18 -2.92 10.83 11.42
CA VAL A 18 -2.48 9.65 10.66
C VAL A 18 -3.46 8.58 11.12
N GLY A 19 -4.62 8.50 10.47
CA GLY A 19 -5.54 7.42 10.69
C GLY A 19 -4.71 6.15 10.52
N CYS A 20 -4.75 5.25 11.50
CA CYS A 20 -4.13 3.95 11.32
C CYS A 20 -4.69 3.38 10.03
N VAL A 21 -3.86 3.35 8.99
CA VAL A 21 -4.24 2.72 7.73
C VAL A 21 -4.51 1.27 8.08
N ASN A 22 -5.64 0.76 7.61
CA ASN A 22 -6.05 -0.62 7.83
C ASN A 22 -6.38 -1.25 6.48
N LEU A 23 -6.35 -2.58 6.47
CA LEU A 23 -6.66 -3.36 5.28
C LEU A 23 -8.06 -3.06 4.73
N ASP A 24 -9.04 -2.82 5.61
CA ASP A 24 -10.42 -2.56 5.19
C ASP A 24 -10.53 -1.30 4.31
N SER A 25 -9.79 -0.23 4.64
CA SER A 25 -9.73 0.97 3.80
C SER A 25 -9.11 0.65 2.44
N ILE A 26 -7.95 -0.01 2.43
CA ILE A 26 -7.26 -0.37 1.17
C ILE A 26 -8.16 -1.25 0.30
N LYS A 27 -8.83 -2.23 0.90
CA LYS A 27 -9.77 -3.11 0.23
C LYS A 27 -10.93 -2.33 -0.39
N SER A 28 -11.54 -1.40 0.37
CA SER A 28 -12.60 -0.53 -0.15
C SER A 28 -12.12 0.28 -1.35
N ASP A 29 -10.93 0.90 -1.25
CA ASP A 29 -10.35 1.70 -2.32
C ASP A 29 -10.20 0.88 -3.62
N PHE A 30 -9.72 -0.37 -3.51
CA PHE A 30 -9.61 -1.30 -4.65
C PHE A 30 -10.96 -1.76 -5.20
N GLU A 31 -11.90 -2.12 -4.33
CA GLU A 31 -13.24 -2.56 -4.74
C GLU A 31 -14.02 -1.44 -5.45
N GLU A 32 -13.94 -0.21 -4.96
CA GLU A 32 -14.53 0.98 -5.62
C GLU A 32 -13.92 1.25 -6.99
N ALA A 33 -12.62 0.97 -7.16
CA ALA A 33 -11.95 1.02 -8.45
C ALA A 33 -12.25 -0.20 -9.36
N GLY A 34 -13.10 -1.14 -8.91
CA GLY A 34 -13.53 -2.30 -9.69
C GLY A 34 -12.55 -3.47 -9.71
N TYR A 35 -11.64 -3.54 -8.74
CA TYR A 35 -10.84 -4.73 -8.47
C TYR A 35 -11.63 -5.70 -7.58
N THR A 36 -11.29 -6.99 -7.68
CA THR A 36 -11.85 -8.05 -6.85
C THR A 36 -10.76 -8.64 -5.98
N TYR A 37 -11.04 -8.81 -4.68
CA TYR A 37 -10.18 -9.53 -3.76
C TYR A 37 -10.11 -11.02 -4.11
N SER A 38 -8.91 -11.59 -4.12
CA SER A 38 -8.66 -12.99 -4.46
C SER A 38 -8.08 -13.76 -3.27
N GLU A 39 -8.93 -14.51 -2.56
CA GLU A 39 -8.49 -15.39 -1.47
C GLU A 39 -7.50 -16.46 -1.96
N ASP A 40 -7.80 -17.09 -3.09
CA ASP A 40 -6.93 -18.10 -3.70
C ASP A 40 -5.58 -17.50 -4.11
N GLY A 41 -5.58 -16.30 -4.69
CA GLY A 41 -4.36 -15.58 -5.05
C GLY A 41 -3.52 -15.22 -3.84
N SER A 42 -4.15 -14.71 -2.77
CA SER A 42 -3.51 -14.45 -1.48
C SER A 42 -2.85 -15.70 -0.90
N SER A 43 -3.55 -16.83 -0.87
CA SER A 43 -3.02 -18.09 -0.33
C SER A 43 -1.86 -18.61 -1.17
N TRP A 44 -1.97 -18.54 -2.50
CA TRP A 44 -0.91 -18.98 -3.39
C TRP A 44 0.36 -18.13 -3.23
N ILE A 45 0.24 -16.80 -3.19
CA ILE A 45 1.41 -15.93 -3.02
C ILE A 45 2.00 -16.06 -1.62
N SER A 46 1.18 -16.18 -0.58
CA SER A 46 1.66 -16.48 0.78
C SER A 46 2.52 -17.75 0.79
N SER A 47 2.14 -18.81 0.06
CA SER A 47 2.96 -20.03 -0.03
C SER A 47 4.33 -19.82 -0.71
N LEU A 48 4.46 -18.81 -1.58
CA LEU A 48 5.73 -18.44 -2.22
C LEU A 48 6.61 -17.58 -1.32
N LEU A 49 6.02 -16.88 -0.35
CA LEU A 49 6.71 -16.05 0.64
C LEU A 49 7.09 -16.85 1.90
N THR A 50 6.99 -18.18 1.88
CA THR A 50 7.39 -19.07 2.99
C THR A 50 8.82 -18.84 3.48
N GLY A 51 9.73 -18.39 2.61
CA GLY A 51 11.09 -17.99 3.02
C GLY A 51 11.13 -16.83 4.03
N PHE A 52 10.15 -15.91 3.99
CA PHE A 52 10.04 -14.82 4.97
C PHE A 52 9.57 -15.33 6.33
N GLU A 53 8.65 -16.30 6.35
CA GLU A 53 8.21 -16.94 7.59
C GLU A 53 9.35 -17.72 8.27
N GLU A 54 10.20 -18.39 7.48
CA GLU A 54 11.40 -19.10 7.99
C GLU A 54 12.44 -18.14 8.61
N GLU A 55 12.49 -16.89 8.12
CA GLU A 55 13.31 -15.81 8.66
C GLU A 55 12.66 -15.11 9.88
N GLY A 56 11.47 -15.56 10.29
CA GLY A 56 10.73 -15.04 11.44
C GLY A 56 9.93 -13.77 11.17
N ILE A 57 9.70 -13.45 9.90
CA ILE A 57 8.97 -12.26 9.45
C ILE A 57 7.51 -12.65 9.21
N SER A 58 6.59 -11.97 9.90
CA SER A 58 5.15 -12.19 9.75
C SER A 58 4.61 -11.28 8.64
N ILE A 59 4.20 -11.88 7.52
CA ILE A 59 3.63 -11.15 6.37
C ILE A 59 2.28 -11.77 6.00
N GLN A 60 1.22 -10.96 6.04
CA GLN A 60 -0.08 -11.31 5.47
C GLN A 60 -0.16 -10.79 4.04
N VAL A 61 -0.77 -11.58 3.15
CA VAL A 61 -0.84 -11.27 1.71
C VAL A 61 -2.28 -11.02 1.27
N HIS A 62 -2.48 -9.90 0.58
CA HIS A 62 -3.77 -9.46 0.08
C HIS A 62 -3.70 -9.19 -1.43
N VAL A 63 -4.41 -9.99 -2.22
CA VAL A 63 -4.36 -9.90 -3.68
C VAL A 63 -5.65 -9.31 -4.22
N PHE A 64 -5.53 -8.28 -5.06
CA PHE A 64 -6.63 -7.64 -5.77
C PHE A 64 -6.39 -7.73 -7.27
N THR A 65 -7.43 -8.09 -8.03
CA THR A 65 -7.30 -8.32 -9.49
C THR A 65 -8.37 -7.58 -10.28
N ARG A 66 -7.99 -7.04 -11.45
CA ARG A 66 -8.89 -6.43 -12.44
C ARG A 66 -8.35 -6.69 -13.84
N GLY A 67 -8.91 -7.70 -14.52
CA GLY A 67 -8.41 -8.12 -15.83
C GLY A 67 -6.98 -8.67 -15.73
N LEU A 68 -6.03 -8.03 -16.42
CA LEU A 68 -4.60 -8.39 -16.38
C LEU A 68 -3.81 -7.64 -15.31
N ASN A 69 -4.45 -6.74 -14.56
CA ASN A 69 -3.80 -6.00 -13.48
C ASN A 69 -3.97 -6.75 -12.16
N THR A 70 -2.88 -6.87 -11.42
CA THR A 70 -2.83 -7.52 -10.11
C THR A 70 -2.09 -6.63 -9.13
N ALA A 71 -2.75 -6.23 -8.05
CA ALA A 71 -2.15 -5.56 -6.92
C ALA A 71 -1.93 -6.59 -5.80
N ILE A 72 -0.68 -6.75 -5.37
CA ILE A 72 -0.35 -7.55 -4.20
C ILE A 72 -0.02 -6.57 -3.08
N VAL A 73 -0.76 -6.64 -1.99
CA VAL A 73 -0.53 -5.84 -0.79
C VAL A 73 0.01 -6.77 0.29
N LEU A 74 1.22 -6.47 0.76
CA LEU A 74 1.86 -7.15 1.87
C LEU A 74 1.60 -6.36 3.15
N GLU A 75 1.02 -7.00 4.16
CA GLU A 75 0.79 -6.43 5.49
C GLU A 75 1.80 -7.02 6.46
N PHE A 76 2.57 -6.15 7.11
CA PHE A 76 3.52 -6.49 8.17
C PHE A 76 2.90 -6.23 9.53
N ASP A 77 3.38 -6.88 10.60
CA ASP A 77 2.86 -6.63 11.95
C ASP A 77 3.05 -5.16 12.41
N ALA A 78 4.11 -4.50 11.93
CA ALA A 78 4.38 -3.09 12.20
C ALA A 78 5.12 -2.38 11.06
N GLU A 79 4.89 -1.08 10.92
CA GLU A 79 5.60 -0.22 9.95
C GLU A 79 7.12 -0.26 10.15
N LYS A 80 7.56 -0.33 11.41
CA LYS A 80 8.99 -0.42 11.72
C LYS A 80 9.61 -1.71 11.15
N GLU A 81 8.94 -2.84 11.34
CA GLU A 81 9.41 -4.14 10.83
C GLU A 81 9.46 -4.12 9.30
N MET A 82 8.41 -3.62 8.64
CA MET A 82 8.40 -3.42 7.19
C MET A 82 9.62 -2.60 6.72
N LYS A 83 9.93 -1.47 7.37
CA LYS A 83 11.09 -0.64 7.00
C LYS A 83 12.40 -1.38 7.16
N GLU A 84 12.59 -2.09 8.27
CA GLU A 84 13.77 -2.94 8.49
C GLU A 84 13.89 -4.00 7.38
N GLN A 85 12.78 -4.65 6.99
CA GLN A 85 12.79 -5.64 5.92
C GLN A 85 13.09 -5.04 4.53
N LEU A 86 12.59 -3.84 4.23
CA LEU A 86 12.96 -3.14 3.00
C LEU A 86 14.45 -2.76 2.96
N GLU A 87 15.06 -2.50 4.13
CA GLU A 87 16.47 -2.13 4.26
C GLU A 87 17.43 -3.31 4.34
N ASP A 88 16.98 -4.49 4.78
CA ASP A 88 17.87 -5.62 5.06
C ASP A 88 17.59 -6.88 4.21
N ASN A 89 16.38 -7.03 3.64
CA ASN A 89 16.02 -8.21 2.86
C ASN A 89 16.26 -8.03 1.35
N ASP A 90 17.28 -8.72 0.83
CA ASP A 90 17.67 -8.62 -0.59
C ASP A 90 16.57 -9.08 -1.56
N THR A 91 15.70 -10.00 -1.14
CA THR A 91 14.56 -10.46 -1.97
C THR A 91 13.51 -9.36 -2.09
N LEU A 92 13.11 -8.73 -0.97
CA LEU A 92 12.18 -7.60 -1.01
C LEU A 92 12.75 -6.43 -1.78
N LYS A 93 14.03 -6.07 -1.53
CA LYS A 93 14.72 -5.04 -2.31
C LYS A 93 14.70 -5.37 -3.79
N GLY A 94 14.99 -6.61 -4.19
CA GLY A 94 14.93 -7.03 -5.58
C GLY A 94 13.53 -6.91 -6.20
N LEU A 95 12.48 -7.19 -5.43
CA LEU A 95 11.09 -7.05 -5.86
C LEU A 95 10.67 -5.59 -6.06
N ILE A 96 11.20 -4.66 -5.25
CA ILE A 96 10.85 -3.24 -5.31
C ILE A 96 11.88 -2.36 -6.02
N ALA A 97 13.06 -2.88 -6.38
CA ALA A 97 14.13 -2.09 -7.01
C ALA A 97 13.73 -1.50 -8.36
N ASP A 98 12.84 -2.17 -9.09
CA ASP A 98 12.27 -1.69 -10.35
C ASP A 98 11.02 -0.80 -10.14
N LEU A 99 10.61 -0.61 -8.89
CA LEU A 99 9.44 0.14 -8.47
C LEU A 99 9.93 1.40 -7.71
N ASP A 100 10.39 2.39 -8.47
CA ASP A 100 11.07 3.60 -7.98
C ASP A 100 10.08 4.67 -7.44
N ASP A 101 8.98 4.25 -6.80
CA ASP A 101 7.93 5.14 -6.32
C ASP A 101 7.88 5.11 -4.78
N ALA A 102 8.13 6.27 -4.16
CA ALA A 102 7.98 6.49 -2.72
C ALA A 102 6.55 6.21 -2.20
N ASP A 103 5.62 5.96 -3.11
CA ASP A 103 4.18 5.82 -2.89
C ASP A 103 3.73 4.34 -2.83
N LEU A 104 4.66 3.39 -2.78
CA LEU A 104 4.35 1.96 -2.61
C LEU A 104 4.10 1.56 -1.16
N VAL A 105 4.36 2.45 -0.22
CA VAL A 105 4.27 2.20 1.22
C VAL A 105 3.19 3.07 1.83
N ARG A 106 2.25 2.44 2.55
CA ARG A 106 1.18 3.13 3.28
C ARG A 106 1.01 2.51 4.67
N GLY A 107 1.66 3.08 5.68
CA GLY A 107 1.66 2.52 7.04
C GLY A 107 2.52 1.26 7.12
N ASN A 108 1.96 0.15 7.61
CA ASN A 108 2.59 -1.18 7.64
C ASN A 108 2.30 -2.02 6.37
N PHE A 109 1.83 -1.38 5.30
CA PHE A 109 1.48 -2.03 4.05
C PHE A 109 2.47 -1.66 2.94
N LEU A 110 2.85 -2.64 2.12
CA LEU A 110 3.65 -2.48 0.91
C LEU A 110 2.86 -2.99 -0.30
N LEU A 111 2.80 -2.18 -1.37
CA LEU A 111 2.18 -2.55 -2.64
C LEU A 111 3.24 -3.07 -3.63
N ILE A 112 2.91 -4.18 -4.30
CA ILE A 112 3.60 -4.68 -5.50
C ILE A 112 2.59 -4.65 -6.66
N PRO A 113 2.64 -3.62 -7.53
CA PRO A 113 1.73 -3.46 -8.65
C PRO A 113 2.23 -4.22 -9.89
N ILE A 114 1.47 -5.22 -10.33
CA ILE A 114 1.75 -6.00 -11.54
C ILE A 114 0.77 -5.57 -12.65
N SER A 115 1.31 -4.93 -13.69
CA SER A 115 0.58 -4.58 -14.89
C SER A 115 1.50 -4.56 -16.11
N LEU A 116 0.91 -4.75 -17.29
CA LEU A 116 1.58 -4.63 -18.59
C LEU A 116 1.76 -3.18 -19.04
N THR A 117 1.09 -2.23 -18.40
CA THR A 117 1.17 -0.80 -18.73
C THR A 117 1.61 0.03 -17.53
N SER A 118 2.33 1.12 -17.79
CA SER A 118 2.70 2.08 -16.74
C SER A 118 1.46 2.71 -16.11
N ASP A 119 0.45 3.08 -16.91
CA ASP A 119 -0.82 3.62 -16.39
C ASP A 119 -1.53 2.66 -15.45
N GLY A 120 -1.47 1.35 -15.71
CA GLY A 120 -2.04 0.34 -14.81
C GLY A 120 -1.32 0.30 -13.47
N LYS A 121 0.01 0.44 -13.46
CA LYS A 121 0.82 0.56 -12.24
C LYS A 121 0.49 1.83 -11.47
N THR A 122 0.49 2.97 -12.13
CA THR A 122 0.15 4.28 -11.54
C THR A 122 -1.26 4.26 -10.93
N GLN A 123 -2.26 3.71 -11.63
CA GLN A 123 -3.60 3.55 -11.06
C GLN A 123 -3.60 2.73 -9.78
N MET A 124 -2.89 1.59 -9.73
CA MET A 124 -2.84 0.77 -8.51
C MET A 124 -2.16 1.51 -7.35
N ILE A 125 -1.13 2.30 -7.62
CA ILE A 125 -0.46 3.15 -6.61
C ILE A 125 -1.42 4.22 -6.10
N GLU A 126 -2.13 4.93 -6.98
CA GLU A 126 -3.10 5.95 -6.59
C GLU A 126 -4.28 5.35 -5.80
N ILE A 127 -4.78 4.19 -6.20
CA ILE A 127 -5.84 3.47 -5.48
C ILE A 127 -5.35 3.09 -4.08
N PHE A 128 -4.17 2.48 -3.99
CA PHE A 128 -3.57 2.07 -2.73
C PHE A 128 -3.38 3.24 -1.76
N ASN A 129 -3.08 4.43 -2.24
CA ASN A 129 -2.92 5.64 -1.42
C ASN A 129 -4.23 6.40 -1.13
N GLY A 130 -5.34 6.01 -1.76
CA GLY A 130 -6.63 6.71 -1.64
C GLY A 130 -6.73 7.99 -2.47
N ASP A 131 -5.83 8.17 -3.45
CA ASP A 131 -5.74 9.35 -4.32
C ASP A 131 -6.35 9.11 -5.72
N TYR A 132 -6.86 7.90 -5.99
CA TYR A 132 -7.39 7.53 -7.29
C TYR A 132 -8.59 8.37 -7.72
N ASN A 133 -8.47 8.96 -8.92
CA ASN A 133 -9.56 9.66 -9.57
C ASN A 133 -9.96 8.96 -10.89
N PRO A 134 -11.14 8.30 -10.94
CA PRO A 134 -11.56 7.56 -12.14
C PRO A 134 -11.77 8.46 -13.37
N GLU A 135 -12.00 9.77 -13.20
CA GLU A 135 -12.19 10.69 -14.33
C GLU A 135 -10.91 10.90 -15.15
N LEU A 136 -9.73 10.71 -14.55
CA LEU A 136 -8.44 10.82 -15.23
C LEU A 136 -8.22 9.70 -16.24
N TYR A 137 -8.89 8.56 -16.05
CA TYR A 137 -8.70 7.33 -16.84
C TYR A 137 -9.90 6.98 -17.73
N ALA A 138 -10.98 7.77 -17.67
CA ALA A 138 -12.20 7.54 -18.45
C ALA A 138 -12.06 7.82 -19.96
N LYS A 139 -10.88 8.21 -20.46
CA LYS A 139 -10.66 8.63 -21.86
C LYS A 139 -9.57 7.86 -22.62
N SER A 140 -8.98 6.81 -22.04
CA SER A 140 -7.98 5.96 -22.71
C SER A 140 -8.63 4.89 -23.58
#